data_AF-A0A833U4A8-F1
#
_entry.id   AF-A0A833U4A8-F1
#
_cell.length_a   1.000
_cell.length_b   1.000
_cell.length_c   1.000
_cell.angle_alpha   90.00
_cell.angle_beta   90.00
_cell.angle_gamma   90.00
#
_symmetry.space_group_name_H-M   'P 1'
#
loop_
_entity.id
_entity.type
_entity.pdbx_description
1 polymer ?
#
loop_
_entity_poly.entity_id
_entity_poly.type
_entity_poly.pdbx_seq_one_letter_code
_entity_poly.pdbx_strand_id
1 'polypeptide(L)'
;MKTLVWNCRGLGNPWTVQDLSLLVKDKRPEVIFLMETMIKTRRVEGLKSKLRMEGCFVVDSLGRRGGLALFWDGQVSVEILNFSQWHINASVKEGNTTEWNFTGFYGHPEVAKRKFTWELLNRLKPSEGRAWCVAADFNEVLTQSEKKKVR
;
A
#
# COMPACT_ATOMS: atom_id res chain seq x y z
N MET A 1 -14.27 -7.82 1.04
CA MET A 1 -12.94 -7.21 0.93
C MET A 1 -11.73 -8.02 1.43
N LYS A 2 -10.87 -8.43 0.48
CA LYS A 2 -9.48 -8.89 0.70
C LYS A 2 -8.48 -7.82 0.25
N THR A 3 -7.52 -7.49 1.11
CA THR A 3 -6.46 -6.52 0.80
C THR A 3 -5.09 -7.19 0.78
N LEU A 4 -4.32 -6.96 -0.29
CA LEU A 4 -2.92 -7.36 -0.38
C LEU A 4 -2.02 -6.16 -0.11
N VAL A 5 -1.07 -6.31 0.80
CA VAL A 5 -0.08 -5.29 1.14
C VAL A 5 1.30 -5.88 0.91
N TRP A 6 2.12 -5.23 0.08
CA TRP A 6 3.44 -5.78 -0.24
C TRP A 6 4.52 -4.72 -0.45
N ASN A 7 5.62 -4.85 0.29
CA ASN A 7 6.86 -4.16 -0.03
C ASN A 7 7.58 -4.92 -1.17
N CYS A 8 7.54 -4.36 -2.37
CA CYS A 8 8.01 -5.01 -3.59
C CYS A 8 9.52 -4.91 -3.78
N ARG A 9 10.18 -3.93 -3.12
CA ARG A 9 11.60 -3.59 -3.31
C ARG A 9 12.02 -3.46 -4.77
N GLY A 10 11.14 -2.88 -5.59
CA GLY A 10 11.35 -2.61 -7.00
C GLY A 10 10.55 -3.50 -7.95
N LEU A 11 9.68 -2.86 -8.74
CA LEU A 11 8.89 -3.48 -9.82
C LEU A 11 9.58 -3.36 -11.19
N GLY A 12 10.85 -2.95 -11.22
CA GLY A 12 11.67 -2.93 -12.43
C GLY A 12 12.10 -4.32 -12.89
N ASN A 13 12.11 -5.29 -11.98
CA ASN A 13 12.44 -6.68 -12.24
C ASN A 13 11.22 -7.46 -12.76
N PRO A 14 11.26 -8.07 -13.96
CA PRO A 14 10.17 -8.88 -14.49
C PRO A 14 9.73 -10.02 -13.56
N TRP A 15 10.66 -10.61 -12.80
CA TRP A 15 10.37 -11.69 -11.86
C TRP A 15 9.47 -11.21 -10.71
N THR A 16 9.75 -10.04 -10.13
CA THR A 16 8.90 -9.44 -9.08
C THR A 16 7.47 -9.19 -9.59
N VAL A 17 7.34 -8.74 -10.84
CA VAL A 17 6.03 -8.54 -11.48
C VAL A 17 5.31 -9.87 -11.72
N GLN A 18 6.04 -10.92 -12.07
CA GLN A 18 5.49 -12.26 -12.24
C GLN A 18 5.00 -12.83 -10.90
N ASP A 19 5.80 -12.72 -9.84
CA ASP A 19 5.43 -13.16 -8.49
C ASP A 19 4.18 -12.42 -7.99
N LEU A 20 4.13 -11.10 -8.20
CA LEU A 20 2.93 -10.30 -7.91
C LEU A 20 1.71 -10.82 -8.65
N SER A 21 1.88 -11.09 -9.95
CA SER A 21 0.79 -11.55 -10.80
C SER A 21 0.28 -12.93 -10.35
N LEU A 22 1.17 -13.83 -9.94
CA LEU A 22 0.81 -15.14 -9.39
C LEU A 22 0.07 -15.00 -8.05
N LEU A 23 0.57 -14.13 -7.16
CA LEU A 23 -0.06 -13.89 -5.87
C LEU A 23 -1.46 -13.29 -6.02
N VAL A 24 -1.64 -12.34 -6.95
CA VAL A 24 -2.94 -11.74 -7.25
C VAL A 24 -3.89 -12.77 -7.85
N LYS A 25 -3.41 -13.64 -8.73
CA LYS A 25 -4.23 -14.74 -9.31
C LYS A 25 -4.70 -15.74 -8.24
N ASP A 26 -3.82 -16.08 -7.30
CA ASP A 26 -4.10 -17.05 -6.23
C ASP A 26 -5.03 -16.46 -5.16
N LYS A 27 -4.69 -15.29 -4.61
CA LYS A 27 -5.42 -14.70 -3.48
C LYS A 27 -6.66 -13.92 -3.90
N ARG A 28 -6.70 -13.43 -5.15
CA ARG A 28 -7.74 -12.56 -5.72
C ARG A 28 -8.08 -11.39 -4.77
N PRO A 29 -7.10 -10.53 -4.44
CA PRO A 29 -7.36 -9.34 -3.64
C PRO A 29 -8.21 -8.33 -4.43
N GLU A 30 -9.04 -7.59 -3.71
CA GLU A 30 -9.87 -6.51 -4.26
C GLU A 30 -9.17 -5.16 -4.16
N VAL A 31 -8.27 -5.01 -3.17
CA VAL A 31 -7.41 -3.83 -3.00
C VAL A 31 -5.96 -4.30 -2.89
N ILE A 32 -5.04 -3.65 -3.59
CA ILE A 32 -3.61 -3.94 -3.53
C ILE A 32 -2.86 -2.65 -3.21
N PHE A 33 -2.08 -2.67 -2.13
CA PHE A 33 -1.15 -1.61 -1.78
C PHE A 33 0.29 -2.10 -1.92
N LEU A 34 1.05 -1.43 -2.78
CA LEU A 34 2.46 -1.72 -3.04
C LEU A 34 3.35 -0.59 -2.53
N MET A 35 4.43 -0.99 -1.86
CA MET A 35 5.48 -0.10 -1.37
C MET A 35 6.79 -0.36 -2.09
N GLU A 36 7.66 0.66 -2.13
CA GLU A 36 8.95 0.63 -2.81
C GLU A 36 8.84 0.16 -4.26
N THR A 37 7.94 0.77 -5.04
CA THR A 37 7.76 0.39 -6.45
C THR A 37 9.02 0.68 -7.28
N MET A 38 9.79 1.72 -6.92
CA MET A 38 11.02 2.16 -7.60
C MET A 38 10.89 2.33 -9.13
N ILE A 39 9.67 2.56 -9.63
CA ILE A 39 9.36 2.77 -11.04
C ILE A 39 8.42 3.97 -11.21
N LYS A 40 8.56 4.68 -12.34
CA LYS A 40 7.71 5.81 -12.70
C LYS A 40 6.29 5.37 -13.06
N THR A 41 5.31 6.25 -12.82
CA THR A 41 3.86 6.04 -12.99
C THR A 41 3.47 5.35 -14.31
N ARG A 42 4.04 5.77 -15.45
CA ARG A 42 3.72 5.17 -16.77
C ARG A 42 3.93 3.65 -16.85
N ARG A 43 4.86 3.10 -16.07
CA ARG A 43 5.12 1.65 -16.04
C ARG A 43 4.20 0.92 -15.06
N VAL A 44 3.69 1.63 -14.06
CA VAL A 44 2.75 1.12 -13.05
C VAL A 44 1.34 1.01 -13.63
N GLU A 45 0.92 1.94 -14.49
CA GLU A 45 -0.36 1.85 -15.21
C GLU A 45 -0.43 0.59 -16.09
N GLY A 46 0.69 0.20 -16.72
CA GLY A 46 0.78 -1.08 -17.45
C GLY A 46 0.61 -2.33 -16.57
N LEU A 47 0.81 -2.21 -15.25
CA LEU A 47 0.52 -3.29 -14.30
C LEU A 47 -0.97 -3.40 -14.01
N LYS A 48 -1.75 -2.32 -14.08
CA LYS A 48 -3.20 -2.35 -13.85
C LYS A 48 -3.87 -3.45 -14.69
N SER A 49 -3.58 -3.49 -15.99
CA SER A 49 -4.11 -4.53 -16.89
C SER A 49 -3.60 -5.94 -16.56
N LYS A 50 -2.32 -6.08 -16.17
CA LYS A 50 -1.75 -7.39 -15.79
C LYS A 50 -2.33 -7.95 -14.50
N LEU A 51 -2.60 -7.07 -13.53
CA LEU A 51 -3.18 -7.40 -12.24
C LEU A 51 -4.72 -7.50 -12.28
N ARG A 52 -5.34 -7.19 -13.43
CA ARG A 52 -6.79 -7.18 -13.64
C ARG A 52 -7.51 -6.23 -12.67
N MET A 53 -6.92 -5.07 -12.45
CA MET A 53 -7.47 -4.02 -11.58
C MET A 53 -8.14 -2.96 -12.45
N GLU A 54 -9.21 -2.35 -11.97
CA GLU A 54 -9.95 -1.32 -12.70
C GLU A 54 -9.47 0.09 -12.34
N GLY A 55 -9.00 0.30 -11.12
CA GLY A 55 -8.45 1.58 -10.69
C GLY A 55 -7.03 1.49 -10.18
N CYS A 56 -6.30 2.59 -10.31
CA CYS A 56 -5.01 2.74 -9.66
C CYS A 56 -4.71 4.19 -9.32
N PHE A 57 -3.99 4.39 -8.22
CA PHE A 57 -3.39 5.65 -7.82
C PHE A 57 -1.92 5.41 -7.50
N VAL A 58 -1.03 6.24 -8.05
CA VAL A 58 0.42 6.04 -7.96
C VAL A 58 1.07 7.30 -7.43
N VAL A 59 1.95 7.13 -6.46
CA VAL A 59 2.89 8.15 -6.01
C VAL A 59 4.25 7.77 -6.58
N ASP A 60 4.81 8.62 -7.43
CA ASP A 60 6.10 8.39 -8.09
C ASP A 60 7.24 8.17 -7.07
N SER A 61 8.23 7.36 -7.46
CA SER A 61 9.47 7.21 -6.70
C SER A 61 10.40 8.41 -6.89
N LEU A 62 11.13 8.80 -5.84
CA LEU A 62 12.24 9.75 -5.93
C LEU A 62 13.51 9.02 -6.39
N GLY A 63 13.72 8.97 -7.71
CA GLY A 63 14.82 8.23 -8.31
C GLY A 63 14.65 6.72 -8.13
N ARG A 64 15.57 6.08 -7.38
CA ARG A 64 15.53 4.63 -7.06
C ARG A 64 14.99 4.33 -5.67
N ARG A 65 14.28 5.27 -5.05
CA ARG A 65 13.79 5.13 -3.66
C ARG A 65 12.29 5.44 -3.57
N GLY A 66 11.60 4.66 -2.74
CA GLY A 66 10.19 4.83 -2.47
C GLY A 66 9.30 4.49 -3.68
N GLY A 67 8.22 5.24 -3.79
CA GLY A 67 7.13 4.96 -4.73
C GLY A 67 6.07 4.09 -4.08
N LEU A 68 4.81 4.52 -4.21
CA LEU A 68 3.64 3.84 -3.66
C LEU A 68 2.64 3.62 -4.79
N ALA A 69 1.91 2.51 -4.73
CA ALA A 69 0.80 2.29 -5.64
C ALA A 69 -0.37 1.63 -4.90
N LEU A 70 -1.56 2.17 -5.11
CA LEU A 70 -2.81 1.59 -4.66
C LEU A 70 -3.60 1.16 -5.90
N PHE A 71 -4.04 -0.08 -5.95
CA PHE A 71 -4.90 -0.62 -6.99
C PHE A 71 -6.19 -1.14 -6.37
N TRP A 72 -7.26 -1.12 -7.16
CA TRP A 72 -8.54 -1.67 -6.74
C TRP A 72 -9.32 -2.26 -7.91
N ASP A 73 -10.16 -3.24 -7.58
CA ASP A 73 -11.15 -3.83 -8.49
C ASP A 73 -12.31 -2.85 -8.76
N GLY A 74 -13.03 -3.05 -9.87
CA GLY A 74 -14.17 -2.24 -10.29
C GLY A 74 -15.37 -2.28 -9.34
N GLN A 75 -15.48 -3.32 -8.51
CA GLN A 75 -16.52 -3.43 -7.50
C GLN A 75 -16.24 -2.56 -6.26
N VAL A 76 -15.01 -2.04 -6.14
CA VAL A 76 -14.58 -1.21 -5.02
C VAL A 76 -14.48 0.25 -5.46
N SER A 77 -15.20 1.11 -4.76
CA SER A 77 -15.02 2.55 -4.87
C SER A 77 -13.90 3.00 -3.96
N VAL A 78 -12.94 3.73 -4.51
CA VAL A 78 -11.81 4.31 -3.77
C VAL A 78 -11.73 5.80 -4.05
N GLU A 79 -11.76 6.60 -2.98
CA GLU A 79 -11.57 8.05 -3.05
C GLU A 79 -10.29 8.42 -2.31
N ILE A 80 -9.35 9.07 -3.01
CA ILE A 80 -8.09 9.51 -2.38
C ILE A 80 -8.35 10.76 -1.56
N LEU A 81 -8.19 10.66 -0.23
CA LEU A 81 -8.42 11.77 0.70
C LEU A 81 -7.19 12.70 0.74
N ASN A 82 -6.00 12.12 0.85
CA ASN A 82 -4.72 12.82 0.76
C ASN A 82 -3.57 11.83 0.56
N PHE A 83 -2.42 12.32 0.11
CA PHE A 83 -1.23 11.51 -0.10
C PHE A 83 0.04 12.34 0.07
N SER A 84 1.16 11.65 0.24
CA SER A 84 2.50 12.23 0.18
C SER A 84 3.46 11.21 -0.44
N GLN A 85 4.74 11.56 -0.51
CA GLN A 85 5.80 10.63 -0.93
C GLN A 85 5.85 9.33 -0.09
N TRP A 86 5.29 9.37 1.12
CA TRP A 86 5.42 8.32 2.14
C TRP A 86 4.09 7.66 2.50
N HIS A 87 2.95 8.19 2.06
CA HIS A 87 1.65 7.60 2.38
C HIS A 87 0.58 7.87 1.32
N ILE A 88 -0.43 7.01 1.30
CA ILE A 88 -1.70 7.18 0.61
C ILE A 88 -2.80 6.97 1.65
N ASN A 89 -3.69 7.96 1.78
CA ASN A 89 -4.89 7.86 2.60
C ASN A 89 -6.12 7.92 1.71
N ALA A 90 -7.01 6.94 1.83
CA ALA A 90 -8.17 6.78 0.97
C ALA A 90 -9.41 6.33 1.73
N SER A 91 -10.57 6.76 1.25
CA SER A 91 -11.84 6.12 1.57
C SER A 91 -12.07 4.92 0.66
N VAL A 92 -12.59 3.84 1.21
CA VAL A 92 -12.86 2.58 0.50
C VAL A 92 -14.27 2.10 0.80
N LYS A 93 -15.01 1.70 -0.23
CA LYS A 93 -16.38 1.18 -0.14
C LYS A 93 -16.63 0.06 -1.17
N GLU A 94 -17.27 -1.03 -0.75
CA GLU A 94 -17.67 -2.15 -1.61
C GLU A 94 -19.19 -2.11 -1.80
N GLY A 95 -19.69 -1.72 -2.97
CA GLY A 95 -21.13 -1.61 -3.23
C GLY A 95 -21.90 -0.82 -2.15
N ASN A 96 -22.80 -1.49 -1.42
CA ASN A 96 -23.63 -0.90 -0.35
C ASN A 96 -23.06 -1.13 1.06
N THR A 97 -21.82 -1.59 1.22
CA THR A 97 -21.21 -1.77 2.54
C THR A 97 -20.91 -0.43 3.21
N THR A 98 -20.62 -0.49 4.51
CA THR A 98 -20.08 0.63 5.26
C THR A 98 -18.75 1.07 4.67
N GLU A 99 -18.61 2.38 4.55
CA GLU A 99 -17.39 3.04 4.09
C GLU A 99 -16.33 3.03 5.20
N TRP A 100 -15.08 2.77 4.85
CA TRP A 100 -13.95 2.69 5.79
C TRP A 100 -12.71 3.38 5.23
N ASN A 101 -11.78 3.75 6.10
CA ASN A 101 -10.54 4.42 5.69
C ASN A 101 -9.38 3.45 5.58
N PHE A 102 -8.65 3.53 4.47
CA PHE A 102 -7.39 2.87 4.27
C PHE A 102 -6.24 3.89 4.34
N THR A 103 -5.26 3.61 5.19
CA THR A 103 -3.98 4.35 5.17
C THR A 103 -2.85 3.37 4.88
N GLY A 104 -2.32 3.46 3.67
CA GLY A 104 -1.10 2.77 3.27
C GLY A 104 0.09 3.70 3.46
N PHE A 105 1.11 3.30 4.21
CA PHE A 105 2.32 4.13 4.31
C PHE A 105 3.60 3.30 4.28
N TYR A 106 4.70 3.95 3.91
CA TYR A 106 6.05 3.40 3.96
C TYR A 106 6.87 4.24 4.92
N GLY A 107 7.23 3.66 6.06
CA GLY A 107 7.91 4.37 7.15
C GLY A 107 9.31 4.85 6.76
N HIS A 108 9.75 5.97 7.34
CA HIS A 108 11.11 6.43 7.11
C HIS A 108 12.10 5.41 7.72
N PRO A 109 13.14 4.95 7.01
CA PRO A 109 14.11 3.97 7.52
C PRO A 109 14.93 4.48 8.73
N GLU A 110 14.84 5.77 9.05
CA GLU A 110 15.58 6.37 10.14
C GLU A 110 14.75 6.30 11.43
N VAL A 111 15.31 5.66 12.44
CA VAL A 111 14.70 5.49 13.77
C VAL A 111 14.25 6.82 14.37
N ALA A 112 15.05 7.88 14.19
CA ALA A 112 14.75 9.22 14.70
C ALA A 112 13.45 9.83 14.13
N LYS A 113 12.98 9.36 12.96
CA LYS A 113 11.79 9.87 12.29
C LYS A 113 10.52 9.05 12.55
N ARG A 114 10.59 8.02 13.40
CA ARG A 114 9.45 7.18 13.79
C ARG A 114 8.37 7.94 14.55
N LYS A 115 8.73 8.94 15.36
CA LYS A 115 7.77 9.83 16.03
C LYS A 115 6.83 10.50 15.02
N PHE A 116 7.36 10.92 13.87
CA PHE A 116 6.57 11.53 12.80
C PHE A 116 5.58 10.57 12.16
N THR A 117 5.84 9.26 12.19
CA THR A 117 4.90 8.24 11.71
C THR A 117 3.68 8.18 12.63
N TRP A 118 3.87 8.12 13.94
CA TRP A 118 2.78 8.13 14.91
C TRP A 118 2.01 9.46 14.92
N GLU A 119 2.72 10.59 14.81
CA GLU A 119 2.09 11.91 14.66
C GLU A 119 1.28 12.03 13.36
N LEU A 120 1.75 11.41 12.26
CA LEU A 120 0.99 11.32 11.02
C LEU A 120 -0.27 10.47 11.22
N LEU A 121 -0.15 9.27 11.80
CA LEU A 121 -1.30 8.40 12.06
C LEU A 121 -2.34 9.08 12.96
N ASN A 122 -1.92 9.77 14.02
CA ASN A 122 -2.83 10.53 14.87
C ASN A 122 -3.57 11.64 14.11
N ARG A 123 -2.92 12.27 13.10
CA ARG A 123 -3.56 13.27 12.23
C ARG A 123 -4.46 12.66 11.17
N LEU A 124 -4.16 11.45 10.69
CA LEU A 124 -4.94 10.75 9.68
C LEU A 124 -6.11 9.93 10.26
N LYS A 125 -6.11 9.73 11.58
CA LYS A 125 -7.17 9.02 12.28
C LYS A 125 -8.53 9.64 11.90
N PRO A 126 -9.47 8.85 11.38
CA PRO A 126 -10.79 9.37 11.05
C PRO A 126 -11.57 9.82 12.28
N SER A 127 -12.63 10.58 12.04
CA SER A 127 -13.66 10.89 13.03
C SER A 127 -14.27 9.62 13.62
N GLU A 128 -14.83 9.74 14.83
CA GLU A 128 -15.43 8.62 15.54
C GLU A 128 -16.48 7.89 14.69
N GLY A 129 -16.49 6.56 14.75
CA GLY A 129 -17.46 5.69 14.06
C GLY A 129 -17.04 5.18 12.68
N ARG A 130 -15.91 5.65 12.10
CA ARG A 130 -15.41 5.13 10.82
C ARG A 130 -14.32 4.08 11.04
N ALA A 131 -14.52 2.89 10.49
CA ALA A 131 -13.50 1.84 10.52
C ALA A 131 -12.24 2.31 9.81
N TRP A 132 -11.07 1.95 10.36
CA TRP A 132 -9.77 2.39 9.85
C TRP A 132 -8.80 1.22 9.80
N CYS A 133 -8.25 0.96 8.62
CA CYS A 133 -7.18 -0.01 8.43
C CYS A 133 -5.90 0.72 8.04
N VAL A 134 -4.83 0.45 8.80
CA VAL A 134 -3.50 0.97 8.53
C VAL A 134 -2.63 -0.19 8.07
N ALA A 135 -1.97 -0.01 6.93
CA ALA A 135 -1.10 -0.99 6.32
C ALA A 135 0.26 -0.36 6.01
N ALA A 136 1.33 -0.97 6.51
CA ALA A 136 2.67 -0.45 6.29
C ALA A 136 3.75 -1.49 6.49
N ASP A 137 4.93 -1.19 5.94
CA ASP A 137 6.20 -1.71 6.41
C ASP A 137 6.73 -0.74 7.47
N PHE A 138 6.54 -1.08 8.74
CA PHE A 138 6.96 -0.24 9.86
C PHE A 138 8.48 -0.25 10.07
N ASN A 139 9.22 -1.17 9.45
CA ASN A 139 10.65 -1.40 9.74
C ASN A 139 10.93 -1.46 11.26
N GLU A 140 9.99 -2.04 12.01
CA GLU A 140 10.03 -2.21 13.46
C GLU A 140 9.80 -3.69 13.81
N VAL A 141 10.65 -4.17 14.72
CA VAL A 141 10.42 -5.42 15.45
C VAL A 141 9.66 -5.01 16.70
N LEU A 142 8.33 -5.10 16.68
CA LEU A 142 7.44 -4.82 17.79
C LEU A 142 7.56 -5.87 18.90
N THR A 143 7.95 -7.10 18.55
CA THR A 143 8.12 -8.20 19.51
C THR A 143 9.36 -9.03 19.21
N GLN A 144 10.04 -9.57 20.23
CA GLN A 144 11.19 -10.45 20.02
C GLN A 144 10.84 -11.69 19.17
N SER A 145 9.58 -12.13 19.18
CA SER A 145 9.05 -13.22 18.35
C SER A 145 9.11 -12.96 16.84
N GLU A 146 9.17 -11.70 16.39
CA GLU A 146 9.33 -11.36 14.97
C GLU A 146 10.78 -11.58 14.49
N LYS A 147 11.75 -11.65 15.41
CA LYS A 147 13.12 -12.07 15.08
C LYS A 147 13.17 -13.59 14.97
N LYS A 148 13.01 -14.11 13.75
CA LYS A 148 13.53 -15.45 13.44
C LYS A 148 15.06 -15.38 13.49
N LYS A 149 15.67 -16.07 14.46
CA LYS A 149 17.09 -16.44 14.38
C LYS A 149 17.25 -17.28 13.11
N VAL A 150 17.83 -16.70 12.08
CA VAL A 150 18.39 -17.47 10.97
C VAL A 150 19.54 -18.27 11.60
N ARG A 151 19.37 -19.59 11.68
CA ARG A 151 20.46 -20.52 11.92
C ARG A 151 21.10 -20.87 10.58
#